data_AF-A0A143BZH0-F1
#
_entry.id   AF-A0A143BZH0-F1
#
_cell.length_a   1.000
_cell.length_b   1.000
_cell.length_c   1.000
_cell.angle_alpha   90.00
_cell.angle_beta   90.00
_cell.angle_gamma   90.00
#
_symmetry.space_group_name_H-M   'P 1'
#
loop_
_entity.id
_entity.type
_entity.pdbx_description
1 polymer ?
#
loop_
_entity_poly.entity_id
_entity_poly.type
_entity_poly.pdbx_seq_one_letter_code
_entity_poly.pdbx_strand_id
1 'polypeptide(L)'
;MGVTGSTGPVMDRDEVDRALARLGAEHEAIETSLLALQDHAGRRLLEGAELTGVTQERWTATEASITLLWTYFDAYTDALRTARDIRSRRRWSSREDLVELTELLNGDSVTVAGSATATANAPTLHGGPTKLSERYSLAALVDRMNELYATSLDMVVAADAVWSALPARIDLLAAELQRTRRLAHSVGVRPGEHPAGDDLERITRILTKLREQVVSDPLAFWVAAEGSSAPGGGRPDTTVYDREARALDDVRREIDAVLTVRQDAETRIVKLRDLLSRADRTLAEARTARGEVLAKIAATEVPVVSGPPTVLQEQLAAAAEYRRQAQWHRLSPLLESLEEKAEDELLRARESLTAVTAPLAVRAELRGRLDAYKAKVARHGFAEDTLLVERYEKARRMLWSAPCDLRAAEQAVLRYQHAAAELLGGGPRVPGQGVPEDDRRGPGA
;
A
#
# COMPACT_ATOMS: atom_id res chain seq x y z
N MET A 1 78.75 19.43 -2.13
CA MET A 1 78.44 20.64 -1.34
C MET A 1 77.37 20.24 -0.35
N GLY A 2 77.72 20.23 0.95
CA GLY A 2 77.05 19.44 1.99
C GLY A 2 75.62 19.85 2.29
N VAL A 3 74.77 18.84 2.45
CA VAL A 3 73.48 18.97 3.10
C VAL A 3 73.71 18.66 4.57
N THR A 4 73.74 19.72 5.37
CA THR A 4 73.83 19.66 6.83
C THR A 4 72.60 18.96 7.38
N GLY A 5 72.78 17.73 7.87
CA GLY A 5 71.80 17.08 8.73
C GLY A 5 71.59 17.96 9.97
N SER A 6 70.38 18.43 10.18
CA SER A 6 69.97 19.09 11.42
C SER A 6 69.78 18.01 12.49
N THR A 7 70.87 17.43 12.99
CA THR A 7 70.83 16.74 14.28
C THR A 7 70.72 17.82 15.35
N GLY A 8 69.58 17.87 16.04
CA GLY A 8 69.40 18.73 17.21
C GLY A 8 70.45 18.45 18.29
N PRO A 9 70.51 19.26 19.36
CA PRO A 9 71.40 18.98 20.49
C PRO A 9 71.19 17.56 21.02
N VAL A 10 72.29 16.88 21.38
CA VAL A 10 72.27 15.53 21.97
C VAL A 10 71.35 15.55 23.20
N MET A 11 70.38 14.64 23.25
CA MET A 11 69.37 14.61 24.31
C MET A 11 70.01 14.34 25.66
N ASP A 12 69.45 14.96 26.71
CA ASP A 12 69.82 14.60 28.07
C ASP A 12 69.18 13.26 28.49
N ARG A 13 69.61 12.73 29.64
CA ARG A 13 69.16 11.43 30.13
C ARG A 13 67.65 11.38 30.44
N ASP A 14 67.12 12.46 31.02
CA ASP A 14 65.72 12.54 31.41
C ASP A 14 64.83 12.77 30.18
N GLU A 15 65.35 13.42 29.14
CA GLU A 15 64.74 13.55 27.82
C GLU A 15 64.65 12.20 27.10
N VAL A 16 65.72 11.39 27.13
CA VAL A 16 65.72 10.03 26.56
C VAL A 16 64.72 9.13 27.29
N ASP A 17 64.71 9.15 28.63
CA ASP A 17 63.77 8.34 29.42
C ASP A 17 62.31 8.73 29.17
N ARG A 18 62.03 10.04 29.06
CA ARG A 18 60.69 10.53 28.65
C ARG A 18 60.33 10.14 27.21
N ALA A 19 61.28 10.17 26.29
CA ALA A 19 61.05 9.77 24.91
C ALA A 19 60.74 8.27 24.79
N LEU A 20 61.50 7.42 25.48
CA LEU A 20 61.27 5.97 25.51
C LEU A 20 59.94 5.61 26.19
N ALA A 21 59.55 6.32 27.24
CA ALA A 21 58.25 6.13 27.87
C ALA A 21 57.09 6.50 26.92
N ARG A 22 57.21 7.63 26.21
CA ARG A 22 56.22 8.06 25.20
C ARG A 22 56.10 7.06 24.04
N LEU A 23 57.23 6.65 23.47
CA LEU A 23 57.26 5.65 22.38
C LEU A 23 56.74 4.29 22.86
N GLY A 24 56.96 3.93 24.13
CA GLY A 24 56.37 2.74 24.73
C GLY A 24 54.84 2.78 24.79
N ALA A 25 54.27 3.91 25.21
CA ALA A 25 52.81 4.08 25.22
C ALA A 25 52.23 4.12 23.78
N GLU A 26 52.93 4.74 22.84
CA GLU A 26 52.56 4.76 21.42
C GLU A 26 52.60 3.35 20.80
N HIS A 27 53.62 2.56 21.13
CA HIS A 27 53.74 1.16 20.72
C HIS A 27 52.52 0.33 21.16
N GLU A 28 52.16 0.40 22.44
CA GLU A 28 51.00 -0.34 22.99
C GLU A 28 49.67 0.12 22.34
N ALA A 29 49.53 1.42 22.06
CA ALA A 29 48.35 1.96 21.40
C ALA A 29 48.23 1.49 19.94
N ILE A 30 49.35 1.45 19.21
CA ILE A 30 49.41 0.93 17.84
C ILE A 30 49.11 -0.57 17.84
N GLU A 31 49.73 -1.35 18.73
CA GLU A 31 49.49 -2.79 18.85
C GLU A 31 48.00 -3.10 19.05
N THR A 32 47.38 -2.40 20.00
CA THR A 32 45.95 -2.53 20.29
C THR A 32 45.09 -2.21 19.07
N SER A 33 45.45 -1.17 18.32
CA SER A 33 44.72 -0.77 17.11
C SER A 33 44.85 -1.80 15.98
N LEU A 34 46.04 -2.37 15.79
CA LEU A 34 46.28 -3.41 14.78
C LEU A 34 45.51 -4.70 15.09
N LEU A 35 45.48 -5.10 16.36
CA LEU A 35 44.67 -6.24 16.80
C LEU A 35 43.17 -5.99 16.60
N ALA A 36 42.69 -4.78 16.89
CA ALA A 36 41.30 -4.40 16.63
C ALA A 36 40.94 -4.46 15.13
N LEU A 37 41.85 -4.06 14.24
CA LEU A 37 41.67 -4.19 12.79
C LEU A 37 41.66 -5.67 12.34
N GLN A 38 42.47 -6.52 12.97
CA GLN A 38 42.51 -7.96 12.69
C GLN A 38 41.22 -8.67 13.10
N ASP A 39 40.67 -8.32 14.27
CA ASP A 39 39.46 -8.94 14.81
C ASP A 39 38.15 -8.35 14.25
N HIS A 40 38.24 -7.34 13.38
CA HIS A 40 37.08 -6.65 12.83
C HIS A 40 36.17 -7.58 12.03
N ALA A 41 34.85 -7.52 12.27
CA ALA A 41 33.85 -8.37 11.62
C ALA A 41 33.88 -8.27 10.09
N GLY A 42 33.87 -7.04 9.55
CA GLY A 42 34.03 -6.79 8.11
C GLY A 42 35.26 -7.45 7.48
N ARG A 43 36.40 -7.48 8.17
CA ARG A 43 37.62 -8.12 7.67
C ARG A 43 37.43 -9.63 7.55
N ARG A 44 36.92 -10.27 8.60
CA ARG A 44 36.64 -11.71 8.60
C ARG A 44 35.68 -12.12 7.49
N LEU A 45 34.70 -11.26 7.17
CA LEU A 45 33.78 -11.48 6.06
C LEU A 45 34.47 -11.32 4.70
N LEU A 46 35.33 -10.31 4.54
CA LEU A 46 36.12 -10.12 3.31
C LEU A 46 37.08 -11.28 3.04
N GLU A 47 37.71 -11.84 4.07
CA GLU A 47 38.59 -13.01 3.97
C GLU A 47 37.84 -14.31 3.63
N GLY A 48 36.58 -14.43 4.02
CA GLY A 48 35.77 -15.65 3.87
C GLY A 48 34.83 -15.67 2.65
N ALA A 49 34.63 -14.54 1.98
CA ALA A 49 33.67 -14.40 0.88
C ALA A 49 34.33 -14.53 -0.50
N GLU A 50 33.58 -15.03 -1.49
CA GLU A 50 33.97 -14.95 -2.90
C GLU A 50 33.75 -13.52 -3.41
N LEU A 51 34.79 -12.69 -3.30
CA LEU A 51 34.74 -11.28 -3.68
C LEU A 51 34.82 -11.10 -5.21
N THR A 52 34.07 -10.14 -5.72
CA THR A 52 34.06 -9.75 -7.13
C THR A 52 34.11 -8.24 -7.30
N GLY A 53 34.42 -7.76 -8.50
CA GLY A 53 34.28 -6.34 -8.86
C GLY A 53 35.14 -5.39 -8.03
N VAL A 54 34.56 -4.27 -7.61
CA VAL A 54 35.30 -3.18 -6.93
C VAL A 54 35.81 -3.65 -5.56
N THR A 55 35.04 -4.50 -4.88
CA THR A 55 35.44 -5.05 -3.58
C THR A 55 36.68 -5.92 -3.71
N GLN A 56 36.77 -6.78 -4.72
CA GLN A 56 37.93 -7.63 -4.94
C GLN A 56 39.20 -6.83 -5.23
N GLU A 57 39.09 -5.83 -6.11
CA GLU A 57 40.21 -4.94 -6.47
C GLU A 57 40.74 -4.19 -5.24
N ARG A 58 39.83 -3.57 -4.47
CA ARG A 58 40.19 -2.84 -3.26
C ARG A 58 40.72 -3.75 -2.16
N TRP A 59 40.15 -4.94 -1.99
CA TRP A 59 40.59 -5.89 -0.97
C TRP A 59 42.01 -6.35 -1.20
N THR A 60 42.36 -6.67 -2.45
CA THR A 60 43.71 -7.12 -2.80
C THR A 60 44.77 -6.04 -2.48
N ALA A 61 44.45 -4.76 -2.73
CA ALA A 61 45.33 -3.65 -2.38
C ALA A 61 45.42 -3.42 -0.87
N THR A 62 44.30 -3.57 -0.16
CA THR A 62 44.23 -3.44 1.30
C THR A 62 44.95 -4.57 2.02
N GLU A 63 44.86 -5.81 1.55
CA GLU A 63 45.58 -6.96 2.10
C GLU A 63 47.10 -6.76 2.00
N ALA A 64 47.58 -6.25 0.86
CA ALA A 64 48.98 -5.87 0.70
C ALA A 64 49.38 -4.72 1.66
N SER A 65 48.49 -3.74 1.85
CA SER A 65 48.70 -2.61 2.77
C SER A 65 48.74 -3.05 4.24
N ILE A 66 47.88 -3.99 4.65
CA ILE A 66 47.87 -4.60 5.98
C ILE A 66 49.16 -5.40 6.21
N THR A 67 49.63 -6.14 5.21
CA THR A 67 50.90 -6.89 5.29
C THR A 67 52.08 -5.93 5.48
N LEU A 68 52.09 -4.82 4.74
CA LEU A 68 53.11 -3.78 4.90
C LEU A 68 53.03 -3.11 6.27
N LEU A 69 51.83 -2.87 6.78
CA LEU A 69 51.58 -2.27 8.09
C LEU A 69 52.20 -3.11 9.24
N TRP A 70 52.04 -4.44 9.20
CA TRP A 70 52.70 -5.33 10.15
C TRP A 70 54.22 -5.33 10.00
N THR A 71 54.73 -5.28 8.75
CA THR A 71 56.17 -5.17 8.50
C THR A 71 56.77 -3.89 9.10
N TYR A 72 56.04 -2.77 9.00
CA TYR A 72 56.43 -1.50 9.63
C TYR A 72 56.35 -1.55 11.15
N PHE A 73 55.33 -2.19 11.71
CA PHE A 73 55.19 -2.37 13.14
C PHE A 73 56.31 -3.25 13.73
N ASP A 74 56.71 -4.32 13.04
CA ASP A 74 57.83 -5.16 13.44
C ASP A 74 59.15 -4.37 13.44
N ALA A 75 59.41 -3.59 12.39
CA ALA A 75 60.58 -2.72 12.31
C ALA A 75 60.60 -1.64 13.41
N TYR A 76 59.45 -1.06 13.73
CA TYR A 76 59.29 -0.12 14.84
C TYR A 76 59.55 -0.80 16.19
N THR A 77 59.02 -2.01 16.39
CA THR A 77 59.23 -2.82 17.61
C THR A 77 60.70 -3.16 17.81
N ASP A 78 61.41 -3.54 16.75
CA ASP A 78 62.84 -3.84 16.79
C ASP A 78 63.70 -2.60 17.08
N ALA A 79 63.36 -1.45 16.50
CA ALA A 79 64.04 -0.19 16.79
C ALA A 79 63.84 0.23 18.26
N LEU A 80 62.62 0.11 18.79
CA LEU A 80 62.31 0.41 20.18
C LEU A 80 62.99 -0.57 21.17
N ARG A 81 63.04 -1.86 20.82
CA ARG A 81 63.79 -2.88 21.58
C ARG A 81 65.28 -2.55 21.61
N THR A 82 65.86 -2.19 20.46
CA THR A 82 67.28 -1.79 20.36
C THR A 82 67.56 -0.56 21.23
N ALA A 83 66.68 0.44 21.22
CA ALA A 83 66.80 1.62 22.06
C ALA A 83 66.77 1.28 23.57
N ARG A 84 65.87 0.36 23.97
CA ARG A 84 65.77 -0.15 25.36
C ARG A 84 66.98 -1.00 25.76
N ASP A 85 67.56 -1.76 24.83
CA ASP A 85 68.76 -2.55 25.09
C ASP A 85 69.97 -1.65 25.32
N ILE A 86 70.16 -0.61 24.49
CA ILE A 86 71.17 0.44 24.72
C ILE A 86 70.92 1.08 26.10
N ARG A 87 69.64 1.33 26.46
CA ARG A 87 69.18 1.79 27.79
C ARG A 87 69.61 0.95 28.98
N SER A 88 69.66 -0.36 28.80
CA SER A 88 69.94 -1.31 29.87
C SER A 88 71.45 -1.58 30.09
N ARG A 89 72.32 -1.09 29.21
CA ARG A 89 73.78 -1.34 29.27
C ARG A 89 74.38 -0.81 30.58
N ARG A 90 75.26 -1.60 31.22
CA ARG A 90 75.90 -1.26 32.51
C ARG A 90 76.78 0.02 32.49
N ARG A 91 77.15 0.53 31.30
CA ARG A 91 77.93 1.78 31.08
C ARG A 91 77.07 2.91 30.46
N TRP A 92 75.82 3.04 30.88
CA TRP A 92 74.83 4.05 30.46
C TRP A 92 75.23 5.53 30.77
N SER A 93 76.44 5.95 30.45
CA SER A 93 76.93 7.31 30.75
C SER A 93 77.99 7.79 29.78
N SER A 94 78.27 7.03 28.71
CA SER A 94 79.19 7.51 27.68
C SER A 94 78.45 8.50 26.78
N ARG A 95 79.15 9.56 26.35
CA ARG A 95 78.60 10.51 25.38
C ARG A 95 78.28 9.84 24.03
N GLU A 96 78.97 8.73 23.73
CA GLU A 96 78.74 7.90 22.55
C GLU A 96 77.37 7.20 22.60
N ASP A 97 76.98 6.60 23.74
CA ASP A 97 75.65 5.97 23.89
C ASP A 97 74.51 6.99 23.74
N LEU A 98 74.69 8.22 24.23
CA LEU A 98 73.69 9.28 24.10
C LEU A 98 73.55 9.79 22.66
N VAL A 99 74.64 9.83 21.90
CA VAL A 99 74.63 10.18 20.46
C VAL A 99 73.96 9.06 19.66
N GLU A 100 74.33 7.80 19.90
CA GLU A 100 73.73 6.61 19.27
C GLU A 100 72.20 6.61 19.47
N LEU A 101 71.72 6.93 20.67
CA LEU A 101 70.30 7.02 20.96
C LEU A 101 69.60 8.24 20.39
N THR A 102 70.26 9.40 20.38
CA THR A 102 69.67 10.60 19.77
C THR A 102 69.48 10.38 18.28
N GLU A 103 70.43 9.72 17.60
CA GLU A 103 70.31 9.31 16.20
C GLU A 103 69.24 8.23 15.99
N LEU A 104 69.14 7.25 16.88
CA LEU A 104 68.10 6.21 16.78
C LEU A 104 66.68 6.80 16.96
N LEU A 105 66.51 7.75 17.89
CA LEU A 105 65.20 8.31 18.25
C LEU A 105 64.74 9.44 17.33
N ASN A 106 65.65 10.30 16.85
CA ASN A 106 65.31 11.47 16.04
C ASN A 106 65.83 11.41 14.59
N GLY A 107 66.71 10.47 14.27
CA GLY A 107 67.30 10.31 12.94
C GLY A 107 66.63 9.23 12.09
N ASP A 108 67.09 9.11 10.84
CA ASP A 108 66.60 8.13 9.85
C ASP A 108 67.28 6.76 10.06
N SER A 109 66.97 6.12 11.18
CA SER A 109 67.66 4.93 11.69
C SER A 109 66.98 3.61 11.34
N VAL A 110 65.69 3.63 11.01
CA VAL A 110 64.91 2.42 10.73
C VAL A 110 64.97 2.11 9.25
N THR A 111 65.63 1.00 8.89
CA THR A 111 65.67 0.48 7.51
C THR A 111 64.56 -0.55 7.31
N VAL A 112 63.64 -0.29 6.39
CA VAL A 112 62.65 -1.27 5.96
C VAL A 112 62.97 -1.72 4.53
N ALA A 113 62.89 -3.02 4.28
CA ALA A 113 63.02 -3.56 2.93
C ALA A 113 61.87 -3.02 2.06
N GLY A 114 62.19 -2.49 0.88
CA GLY A 114 61.18 -1.96 -0.03
C GLY A 114 60.29 -3.09 -0.53
N SER A 115 59.01 -3.08 -0.14
CA SER A 115 58.04 -4.04 -0.68
C SER A 115 57.64 -3.63 -2.09
N ALA A 116 58.27 -4.26 -3.09
CA ALA A 116 58.02 -4.00 -4.50
C ALA A 116 56.53 -4.19 -4.89
N THR A 117 55.79 -5.04 -4.18
CA THR A 117 54.36 -5.29 -4.40
C THR A 117 53.45 -4.23 -3.78
N ALA A 118 53.83 -3.62 -2.66
CA ALA A 118 53.05 -2.55 -2.03
C ALA A 118 53.24 -1.19 -2.72
N THR A 119 54.41 -0.93 -3.29
CA THR A 119 54.70 0.31 -4.05
C THR A 119 54.11 0.31 -5.47
N ALA A 120 53.74 -0.84 -6.02
CA ALA A 120 53.19 -0.94 -7.37
C ALA A 120 51.74 -0.42 -7.47
N ASN A 121 50.98 -0.45 -6.37
CA ASN A 121 49.54 -0.15 -6.35
C ASN A 121 49.17 1.14 -5.60
N ALA A 122 50.15 1.91 -5.11
CA ALA A 122 49.92 3.22 -4.51
C ALA A 122 49.89 4.32 -5.60
N PRO A 123 48.94 5.27 -5.60
CA PRO A 123 48.93 6.38 -6.53
C PRO A 123 50.08 7.33 -6.18
N THR A 124 51.24 7.19 -6.83
CA THR A 124 52.37 8.08 -6.61
C THR A 124 52.26 9.32 -7.48
N LEU A 125 52.22 10.51 -6.85
CA LEU A 125 52.38 11.80 -7.53
C LEU A 125 53.81 12.04 -8.05
N HIS A 126 54.77 11.18 -7.71
CA HIS A 126 56.17 11.29 -8.16
C HIS A 126 56.72 9.92 -8.57
N GLY A 127 56.93 9.71 -9.87
CA GLY A 127 57.56 8.52 -10.45
C GLY A 127 59.06 8.45 -10.13
N GLY A 128 59.39 7.97 -8.93
CA GLY A 128 60.76 7.65 -8.52
C GLY A 128 61.03 6.13 -8.59
N PRO A 129 62.30 5.71 -8.77
CA PRO A 129 62.66 4.29 -8.85
C PRO A 129 62.32 3.54 -7.56
N THR A 130 61.83 2.30 -7.67
CA THR A 130 61.62 1.38 -6.56
C THR A 130 62.91 1.17 -5.79
N LYS A 131 63.02 1.80 -4.60
CA LYS A 131 64.18 1.64 -3.73
C LYS A 131 64.08 0.28 -3.03
N LEU A 132 65.15 -0.53 -3.14
CA LEU A 132 65.25 -1.85 -2.50
C LEU A 132 65.20 -1.78 -0.96
N SER A 133 65.52 -0.62 -0.38
CA SER A 133 65.44 -0.35 1.05
C SER A 133 65.19 1.13 1.27
N GLU A 134 64.27 1.46 2.17
CA GLU A 134 63.96 2.83 2.57
C GLU A 134 64.33 3.04 4.03
N ARG A 135 64.78 4.26 4.35
CA ARG A 135 65.11 4.67 5.71
C ARG A 135 64.06 5.64 6.20
N TYR A 136 63.56 5.39 7.40
CA TYR A 136 62.54 6.18 8.06
C TYR A 136 63.02 6.59 9.45
N SER A 137 62.62 7.78 9.89
CA SER A 137 62.60 8.10 11.31
C SER A 137 61.41 7.40 11.98
N LEU A 138 61.45 7.23 13.30
CA LEU A 138 60.35 6.62 14.05
C LEU A 138 59.03 7.37 13.85
N ALA A 139 59.06 8.71 13.85
CA ALA A 139 57.89 9.54 13.62
C ALA A 139 57.33 9.35 12.20
N ALA A 140 58.19 9.38 11.18
CA ALA A 140 57.76 9.18 9.79
C ALA A 140 57.19 7.77 9.55
N LEU A 141 57.73 6.76 10.24
CA LEU A 141 57.22 5.40 10.19
C LEU A 141 55.82 5.32 10.79
N VAL A 142 55.60 5.93 11.95
CA VAL A 142 54.27 5.98 12.59
C VAL A 142 53.27 6.75 11.73
N ASP A 143 53.65 7.89 11.16
CA ASP A 143 52.77 8.65 10.24
C ASP A 143 52.35 7.78 9.05
N ARG A 144 53.29 7.04 8.46
CA ARG A 144 53.00 6.13 7.35
C ARG A 144 52.11 4.95 7.78
N MET A 145 52.34 4.41 8.97
CA MET A 145 51.49 3.35 9.54
C MET A 145 50.07 3.86 9.78
N ASN A 146 49.90 5.08 10.29
CA ASN A 146 48.60 5.70 10.51
C ASN A 146 47.83 5.90 9.20
N GLU A 147 48.51 6.32 8.12
CA GLU A 147 47.90 6.42 6.77
C GLU A 147 47.40 5.07 6.25
N LEU A 148 48.24 4.03 6.33
CA LEU A 148 47.89 2.68 5.89
C LEU A 148 46.77 2.08 6.75
N TYR A 149 46.82 2.29 8.07
CA TYR A 149 45.79 1.87 8.99
C TYR A 149 44.46 2.55 8.67
N ALA A 150 44.44 3.88 8.50
CA ALA A 150 43.23 4.63 8.19
C ALA A 150 42.58 4.18 6.88
N THR A 151 43.40 3.97 5.82
CA THR A 151 42.91 3.49 4.52
C THR A 151 42.35 2.07 4.61
N SER A 152 43.04 1.19 5.35
CA SER A 152 42.61 -0.21 5.52
C SER A 152 41.33 -0.30 6.36
N LEU A 153 41.25 0.48 7.43
CA LEU A 153 40.09 0.55 8.31
C LEU A 153 38.88 1.13 7.56
N ASP A 154 39.06 2.17 6.76
CA ASP A 154 37.97 2.77 5.96
C ASP A 154 37.29 1.72 5.07
N MET A 155 38.09 0.93 4.36
CA MET A 155 37.56 -0.15 3.51
C MET A 155 36.79 -1.20 4.32
N VAL A 156 37.38 -1.68 5.43
CA VAL A 156 36.80 -2.74 6.27
C VAL A 156 35.48 -2.27 6.89
N VAL A 157 35.43 -1.04 7.39
CA VAL A 157 34.22 -0.43 7.97
C VAL A 157 33.16 -0.18 6.89
N ALA A 158 33.56 0.27 5.69
CA ALA A 158 32.63 0.47 4.57
C ALA A 158 31.95 -0.84 4.15
N ALA A 159 32.71 -1.94 4.01
CA ALA A 159 32.16 -3.25 3.69
C ALA A 159 31.22 -3.77 4.78
N ASP A 160 31.63 -3.66 6.05
CA ASP A 160 30.82 -4.06 7.21
C ASP A 160 29.50 -3.30 7.29
N ALA A 161 29.52 -1.99 7.04
CA ALA A 161 28.33 -1.15 7.06
C ALA A 161 27.32 -1.56 5.97
N VAL A 162 27.79 -1.93 4.77
CA VAL A 162 26.93 -2.41 3.70
C VAL A 162 26.32 -3.78 4.04
N TRP A 163 27.14 -4.74 4.46
CA TRP A 163 26.67 -6.09 4.82
C TRP A 163 25.79 -6.13 6.06
N SER A 164 25.96 -5.19 6.99
CA SER A 164 25.08 -5.05 8.15
C SER A 164 23.72 -4.46 7.78
N ALA A 165 23.63 -3.65 6.71
CA ALA A 165 22.42 -2.90 6.37
C ALA A 165 21.59 -3.51 5.23
N LEU A 166 22.21 -3.89 4.11
CA LEU A 166 21.49 -4.23 2.88
C LEU A 166 20.86 -5.62 2.86
N PRO A 167 21.52 -6.72 3.31
CA PRO A 167 20.96 -8.06 3.23
C PRO A 167 19.59 -8.20 3.91
N ALA A 168 19.46 -7.71 5.14
CA ALA A 168 18.20 -7.75 5.87
C ALA A 168 17.08 -6.94 5.18
N ARG A 169 17.43 -5.79 4.58
CA ARG A 169 16.46 -4.98 3.81
C ARG A 169 16.00 -5.71 2.56
N ILE A 170 16.92 -6.30 1.80
CA ILE A 170 16.59 -7.08 0.60
C ILE A 170 15.70 -8.28 0.96
N ASP A 171 15.98 -8.98 2.06
CA ASP A 171 15.15 -10.09 2.53
C ASP A 171 13.74 -9.65 2.90
N LEU A 172 13.58 -8.50 3.57
CA LEU A 172 12.26 -7.94 3.88
C LEU A 172 11.46 -7.62 2.61
N LEU A 173 12.10 -7.01 1.61
CA LEU A 173 11.46 -6.68 0.35
C LEU A 173 11.14 -7.93 -0.48
N ALA A 174 12.03 -8.94 -0.49
CA ALA A 174 11.78 -10.22 -1.13
C ALA A 174 10.60 -10.97 -0.49
N ALA A 175 10.46 -10.89 0.84
CA ALA A 175 9.32 -11.46 1.54
C ALA A 175 8.01 -10.74 1.18
N GLU A 176 8.00 -9.41 1.07
CA GLU A 176 6.85 -8.64 0.61
C GLU A 176 6.51 -8.99 -0.84
N LEU A 177 7.50 -9.04 -1.72
CA LEU A 177 7.32 -9.45 -3.11
C LEU A 177 6.65 -10.82 -3.21
N GLN A 178 7.07 -11.79 -2.39
CA GLN A 178 6.46 -13.11 -2.39
C GLN A 178 5.01 -13.10 -1.89
N ARG A 179 4.66 -12.24 -0.93
CA ARG A 179 3.26 -12.04 -0.51
C ARG A 179 2.43 -11.44 -1.65
N THR A 180 2.93 -10.38 -2.28
CA THR A 180 2.26 -9.72 -3.42
C THR A 180 2.09 -10.67 -4.61
N ARG A 181 3.08 -11.54 -4.89
CA ARG A 181 2.97 -12.59 -5.94
C ARG A 181 1.85 -13.59 -5.64
N ARG A 182 1.69 -14.02 -4.38
CA ARG A 182 0.59 -14.91 -3.98
C ARG A 182 -0.77 -14.22 -4.15
N LEU A 183 -0.85 -12.94 -3.76
CA LEU A 183 -2.06 -12.14 -3.93
C LEU A 183 -2.40 -12.00 -5.42
N ALA A 184 -1.45 -11.51 -6.24
CA ALA A 184 -1.56 -11.45 -7.69
C ALA A 184 -2.05 -12.78 -8.27
N HIS A 185 -1.46 -13.89 -7.82
CA HIS A 185 -1.83 -15.21 -8.30
C HIS A 185 -3.30 -15.56 -8.02
N SER A 186 -3.80 -15.24 -6.83
CA SER A 186 -5.20 -15.46 -6.43
C SER A 186 -6.20 -14.59 -7.22
N VAL A 187 -5.75 -13.42 -7.67
CA VAL A 187 -6.56 -12.46 -8.43
C VAL A 187 -6.57 -12.77 -9.92
N GLY A 188 -5.71 -13.67 -10.38
CA GLY A 188 -5.56 -14.01 -11.80
C GLY A 188 -4.58 -13.10 -12.54
N VAL A 189 -3.82 -12.26 -11.84
CA VAL A 189 -2.71 -11.51 -12.41
C VAL A 189 -1.58 -12.50 -12.70
N ARG A 190 -1.22 -12.63 -13.97
CA ARG A 190 -0.19 -13.55 -14.49
C ARG A 190 0.82 -12.78 -15.34
N PRO A 191 2.11 -13.15 -15.31
CA PRO A 191 3.08 -12.64 -16.28
C PRO A 191 2.63 -12.92 -17.72
N GLY A 192 2.83 -11.96 -18.62
CA GLY A 192 2.42 -11.98 -20.02
C GLY A 192 0.95 -11.62 -20.29
N GLU A 193 0.08 -11.72 -19.28
CA GLU A 193 -1.34 -11.37 -19.40
C GLU A 193 -1.65 -10.00 -18.78
N HIS A 194 -0.86 -9.56 -17.79
CA HIS A 194 -1.09 -8.32 -17.06
C HIS A 194 0.24 -7.61 -16.73
N PRO A 195 0.35 -6.28 -16.91
CA PRO A 195 1.58 -5.53 -16.65
C PRO A 195 2.10 -5.69 -15.21
N ALA A 196 1.23 -5.63 -14.20
CA ALA A 196 1.58 -5.97 -12.82
C ALA A 196 2.28 -7.35 -12.66
N GLY A 197 1.90 -8.36 -13.46
CA GLY A 197 2.54 -9.67 -13.44
C GLY A 197 3.96 -9.64 -14.00
N ASP A 198 4.17 -8.91 -15.09
CA ASP A 198 5.49 -8.69 -15.70
C ASP A 198 6.41 -7.88 -14.78
N ASP A 199 5.85 -6.87 -14.11
CA ASP A 199 6.59 -6.08 -13.13
C ASP A 199 7.02 -6.90 -11.91
N LEU A 200 6.16 -7.79 -11.39
CA LEU A 200 6.56 -8.70 -10.32
C LEU A 200 7.74 -9.59 -10.74
N GLU A 201 7.75 -10.07 -11.98
CA GLU A 201 8.86 -10.88 -12.50
C GLU A 201 10.14 -10.06 -12.74
N ARG A 202 10.00 -8.83 -13.22
CA ARG A 202 11.11 -7.87 -13.33
C ARG A 202 11.73 -7.57 -11.97
N ILE A 203 10.91 -7.20 -10.97
CA ILE A 203 11.36 -6.90 -9.61
C ILE A 203 12.03 -8.14 -8.99
N THR A 204 11.48 -9.34 -9.21
CA THR A 204 12.09 -10.60 -8.75
C THR A 204 13.51 -10.74 -9.28
N ARG A 205 13.71 -10.59 -10.60
CA ARG A 205 15.04 -10.70 -11.22
C ARG A 205 16.02 -9.64 -10.70
N ILE A 206 15.55 -8.42 -10.50
CA ILE A 206 16.38 -7.32 -9.98
C ILE A 206 16.79 -7.60 -8.54
N LEU A 207 15.87 -8.03 -7.66
CA LEU A 207 16.21 -8.31 -6.25
C LEU A 207 17.13 -9.53 -6.10
N THR A 208 16.96 -10.57 -6.91
CA THR A 208 17.89 -11.72 -6.92
C THR A 208 19.29 -11.25 -7.30
N LYS A 209 19.43 -10.48 -8.38
CA LYS A 209 20.71 -9.94 -8.81
C LYS A 209 21.31 -8.98 -7.78
N LEU A 210 20.49 -8.12 -7.18
CA LEU A 210 20.92 -7.19 -6.15
C LEU A 210 21.46 -7.94 -4.92
N ARG A 211 20.79 -9.03 -4.50
CA ARG A 211 21.25 -9.89 -3.41
C ARG A 211 22.62 -10.50 -3.72
N GLU A 212 22.76 -11.09 -4.90
CA GLU A 212 24.03 -11.69 -5.34
C GLU A 212 25.15 -10.65 -5.35
N GLN A 213 24.91 -9.48 -5.94
CA GLN A 213 25.89 -8.39 -6.01
C GLN A 213 26.27 -7.81 -4.64
N VAL A 214 25.32 -7.64 -3.72
CA VAL A 214 25.61 -7.12 -2.37
C VAL A 214 26.47 -8.12 -1.57
N VAL A 215 26.26 -9.43 -1.77
CA VAL A 215 27.07 -10.45 -1.09
C VAL A 215 28.48 -10.51 -1.65
N SER A 216 28.67 -10.42 -2.97
CA SER A 216 29.99 -10.57 -3.61
C SER A 216 30.75 -9.24 -3.83
N ASP A 217 30.06 -8.10 -3.89
CA ASP A 217 30.65 -6.78 -4.14
C ASP A 217 29.95 -5.67 -3.31
N PRO A 218 30.10 -5.67 -1.96
CA PRO A 218 29.49 -4.66 -1.09
C PRO A 218 29.98 -3.23 -1.37
N LEU A 219 31.25 -3.03 -1.75
CA LEU A 219 31.79 -1.68 -1.97
C LEU A 219 31.23 -0.99 -3.22
N ALA A 220 30.64 -1.73 -4.16
CA ALA A 220 29.85 -1.15 -5.25
C ALA A 220 28.60 -0.40 -4.74
N PHE A 221 28.13 -0.72 -3.54
CA PHE A 221 27.00 -0.07 -2.88
C PHE A 221 27.43 0.86 -1.75
N TRP A 222 28.66 1.36 -1.76
CA TRP A 222 29.13 2.34 -0.79
C TRP A 222 29.27 3.73 -1.40
N VAL A 223 28.67 4.73 -0.76
CA VAL A 223 28.83 6.14 -1.13
C VAL A 223 29.63 6.83 -0.04
N ALA A 224 30.87 7.22 -0.36
CA ALA A 224 31.70 8.01 0.54
C ALA A 224 31.09 9.40 0.75
N ALA A 225 31.17 9.92 1.97
CA ALA A 225 30.73 11.27 2.31
C ALA A 225 31.77 12.29 1.85
N GLU A 226 31.35 13.25 1.02
CA GLU A 226 32.22 14.33 0.57
C GLU A 226 32.69 15.18 1.78
N GLY A 227 34.01 15.31 1.94
CA GLY A 227 34.62 16.15 2.97
C GLY A 227 34.84 15.50 4.34
N SER A 228 34.52 14.22 4.52
CA SER A 228 34.90 13.48 5.74
C SER A 228 36.25 12.81 5.58
N SER A 229 37.19 13.10 6.49
CA SER A 229 38.46 12.38 6.61
C SER A 229 38.38 11.22 7.63
N ALA A 230 37.23 11.04 8.29
CA ALA A 230 37.03 9.94 9.23
C ALA A 230 36.85 8.61 8.48
N PRO A 231 37.55 7.52 8.89
CA PRO A 231 37.32 6.18 8.37
C PRO A 231 35.85 5.77 8.51
N GLY A 232 35.27 5.22 7.44
CA GLY A 232 33.85 4.86 7.39
C GLY A 232 32.92 6.05 7.21
N GLY A 233 33.44 7.24 6.87
CA GLY A 233 32.64 8.42 6.56
C GLY A 233 31.87 8.25 5.24
N GLY A 234 30.73 7.56 5.29
CA GLY A 234 29.89 7.28 4.13
C GLY A 234 28.59 6.58 4.50
N ARG A 235 27.85 6.13 3.49
CA ARG A 235 26.61 5.38 3.68
C ARG A 235 26.39 4.34 2.58
N PRO A 236 25.67 3.24 2.88
CA PRO A 236 25.21 2.33 1.85
C PRO A 236 24.28 3.02 0.84
N ASP A 237 24.48 2.75 -0.45
CA ASP A 237 23.58 3.15 -1.52
C ASP A 237 22.33 2.27 -1.52
N THR A 238 21.19 2.89 -1.20
CA THR A 238 19.88 2.22 -1.21
C THR A 238 19.03 2.62 -2.41
N THR A 239 19.55 3.39 -3.37
CA THR A 239 18.75 3.98 -4.45
C THR A 239 18.02 2.95 -5.31
N VAL A 240 18.69 1.85 -5.68
CA VAL A 240 18.09 0.74 -6.43
C VAL A 240 17.04 0.02 -5.57
N TYR A 241 17.36 -0.26 -4.31
CA TYR A 241 16.42 -0.87 -3.37
C TYR A 241 15.16 -0.02 -3.20
N ASP A 242 15.31 1.29 -2.95
CA ASP A 242 14.20 2.23 -2.72
C ASP A 242 13.34 2.38 -3.98
N ARG A 243 13.94 2.28 -5.17
CA ARG A 243 13.21 2.27 -6.44
C ARG A 243 12.35 1.02 -6.57
N GLU A 244 12.92 -0.16 -6.35
CA GLU A 244 12.17 -1.41 -6.46
C GLU A 244 11.12 -1.57 -5.35
N ALA A 245 11.37 -1.02 -4.15
CA ALA A 245 10.38 -0.94 -3.08
C ALA A 245 9.15 -0.11 -3.51
N ARG A 246 9.37 1.07 -4.09
CA ARG A 246 8.28 1.89 -4.64
C ARG A 246 7.55 1.20 -5.78
N ALA A 247 8.29 0.58 -6.71
CA ALA A 247 7.69 -0.17 -7.81
C ALA A 247 6.82 -1.33 -7.31
N LEU A 248 7.24 -2.03 -6.25
CA LEU A 248 6.43 -3.08 -5.63
C LEU A 248 5.17 -2.52 -4.97
N ASP A 249 5.26 -1.37 -4.29
CA ASP A 249 4.09 -0.69 -3.72
C ASP A 249 3.09 -0.26 -4.81
N ASP A 250 3.58 0.23 -5.95
CA ASP A 250 2.73 0.60 -7.10
C ASP A 250 2.01 -0.62 -7.69
N VAL A 251 2.75 -1.72 -7.88
CA VAL A 251 2.17 -3.01 -8.30
C VAL A 251 1.12 -3.52 -7.30
N ARG A 252 1.37 -3.38 -5.98
CA ARG A 252 0.39 -3.76 -4.96
C ARG A 252 -0.89 -2.94 -5.09
N ARG A 253 -0.78 -1.62 -5.29
CA ARG A 253 -1.94 -0.73 -5.51
C ARG A 253 -2.73 -1.14 -6.75
N GLU A 254 -2.06 -1.54 -7.82
CA GLU A 254 -2.72 -2.01 -9.04
C GLU A 254 -3.49 -3.32 -8.79
N ILE A 255 -2.88 -4.28 -8.08
CA ILE A 255 -3.53 -5.55 -7.70
C ILE A 255 -4.75 -5.28 -6.79
N ASP A 256 -4.63 -4.37 -5.83
CA ASP A 256 -5.72 -3.99 -4.93
C ASP A 256 -6.87 -3.29 -5.69
N ALA A 257 -6.56 -2.49 -6.71
CA ALA A 257 -7.56 -1.90 -7.58
C ALA A 257 -8.33 -2.99 -8.36
N VAL A 258 -7.62 -3.98 -8.92
CA VAL A 258 -8.26 -5.13 -9.59
C VAL A 258 -9.16 -5.88 -8.62
N LEU A 259 -8.68 -6.18 -7.40
CA LEU A 259 -9.48 -6.82 -6.35
C LEU A 259 -10.78 -6.07 -6.05
N THR A 260 -10.68 -4.74 -5.91
CA THR A 260 -11.83 -3.88 -5.62
C THR A 260 -12.87 -3.97 -6.74
N VAL A 261 -12.44 -3.91 -8.01
CA VAL A 261 -13.34 -4.05 -9.17
C VAL A 261 -14.01 -5.43 -9.19
N ARG A 262 -13.28 -6.51 -8.87
CA ARG A 262 -13.85 -7.86 -8.80
C ARG A 262 -14.94 -7.97 -7.74
N GLN A 263 -14.68 -7.44 -6.54
CA GLN A 263 -15.61 -7.47 -5.41
C GLN A 263 -16.86 -6.62 -5.67
N ASP A 264 -16.69 -5.46 -6.30
CA ASP A 264 -17.81 -4.60 -6.69
C ASP A 264 -18.71 -5.31 -7.72
N ALA A 265 -18.13 -5.89 -8.77
CA ALA A 265 -18.89 -6.65 -9.77
C ALA A 265 -19.67 -7.82 -9.15
N GLU A 266 -19.07 -8.54 -8.21
CA GLU A 266 -19.76 -9.63 -7.50
C GLU A 266 -20.94 -9.12 -6.66
N THR A 267 -20.74 -8.02 -5.94
CA THR A 267 -21.78 -7.37 -5.15
C THR A 267 -22.94 -6.91 -6.05
N ARG A 268 -22.65 -6.29 -7.20
CA ARG A 268 -23.65 -5.86 -8.18
C ARG A 268 -24.46 -7.02 -8.74
N ILE A 269 -23.79 -8.12 -9.14
CA ILE A 269 -24.48 -9.32 -9.64
C ILE A 269 -25.44 -9.91 -8.58
N VAL A 270 -25.04 -9.93 -7.31
CA VAL A 270 -25.91 -10.41 -6.22
C VAL A 270 -27.12 -9.49 -6.04
N LYS A 271 -26.92 -8.16 -6.05
CA LYS A 271 -28.01 -7.18 -5.96
C LYS A 271 -28.99 -7.30 -7.13
N LEU A 272 -28.47 -7.40 -8.36
CA LEU A 272 -29.28 -7.60 -9.57
C LEU A 272 -30.11 -8.88 -9.50
N ARG A 273 -29.53 -9.98 -8.99
CA ARG A 273 -30.25 -11.24 -8.80
C ARG A 273 -31.44 -11.08 -7.85
N ASP A 274 -31.23 -10.41 -6.72
CA ASP A 274 -32.30 -10.15 -5.75
C ASP A 274 -33.39 -9.24 -6.35
N LEU A 275 -33.00 -8.19 -7.07
CA LEU A 275 -33.92 -7.29 -7.73
C LEU A 275 -34.81 -8.03 -8.75
N LEU A 276 -34.21 -8.80 -9.67
CA LEU A 276 -34.97 -9.59 -10.65
C LEU A 276 -35.86 -10.64 -9.97
N SER A 277 -35.41 -11.25 -8.87
CA SER A 277 -36.22 -12.20 -8.09
C SER A 277 -37.42 -11.52 -7.41
N ARG A 278 -37.30 -10.26 -6.99
CA ARG A 278 -38.42 -9.45 -6.48
C ARG A 278 -39.40 -9.09 -7.60
N ALA A 279 -38.89 -8.74 -8.79
CA ALA A 279 -39.73 -8.45 -9.94
C ALA A 279 -40.56 -9.68 -10.36
N ASP A 280 -39.95 -10.85 -10.44
CA ASP A 280 -40.65 -12.10 -10.80
C ASP A 280 -41.72 -12.49 -9.76
N ARG A 281 -41.41 -12.36 -8.46
CA ARG A 281 -42.41 -12.56 -7.39
C ARG A 281 -43.60 -11.61 -7.54
N THR A 282 -43.33 -10.33 -7.80
CA THR A 282 -44.39 -9.31 -7.99
C THR A 282 -45.25 -9.63 -9.22
N LEU A 283 -44.63 -10.11 -10.31
CA LEU A 283 -45.38 -10.56 -11.49
C LEU A 283 -46.22 -11.82 -11.21
N ALA A 284 -45.70 -12.77 -10.44
CA ALA A 284 -46.45 -13.97 -10.04
C ALA A 284 -47.66 -13.61 -9.15
N GLU A 285 -47.49 -12.67 -8.22
CA GLU A 285 -48.57 -12.10 -7.42
C GLU A 285 -49.61 -11.41 -8.33
N ALA A 286 -49.18 -10.61 -9.31
CA ALA A 286 -50.07 -9.96 -10.26
C ALA A 286 -50.86 -10.98 -11.10
N ARG A 287 -50.26 -12.09 -11.52
CA ARG A 287 -50.97 -13.18 -12.24
C ARG A 287 -52.02 -13.84 -11.36
N THR A 288 -51.70 -14.10 -10.09
CA THR A 288 -52.63 -14.70 -9.12
C THR A 288 -53.81 -13.75 -8.86
N ALA A 289 -53.51 -12.46 -8.59
CA ALA A 289 -54.52 -11.43 -8.41
C ALA A 289 -55.42 -11.28 -9.65
N ARG A 290 -54.86 -11.40 -10.86
CA ARG A 290 -55.65 -11.36 -12.10
C ARG A 290 -56.67 -12.47 -12.17
N GLY A 291 -56.27 -13.70 -11.81
CA GLY A 291 -57.20 -14.83 -11.73
C GLY A 291 -58.34 -14.57 -10.76
N GLU A 292 -58.05 -13.99 -9.59
CA GLU A 292 -59.08 -13.62 -8.62
C GLU A 292 -60.02 -12.52 -9.11
N VAL A 293 -59.48 -11.48 -9.76
CA VAL A 293 -60.28 -10.35 -10.27
C VAL A 293 -61.23 -10.85 -11.35
N LEU A 294 -60.75 -11.66 -12.31
CA LEU A 294 -61.56 -12.24 -13.37
C LEU A 294 -62.66 -13.18 -12.83
N ALA A 295 -62.41 -13.86 -11.70
CA ALA A 295 -63.44 -14.67 -11.04
C ALA A 295 -64.48 -13.83 -10.29
N LYS A 296 -64.08 -12.69 -9.71
CA LYS A 296 -64.93 -11.87 -8.82
C LYS A 296 -65.68 -10.75 -9.54
N ILE A 297 -65.21 -10.31 -10.71
CA ILE A 297 -65.68 -9.09 -11.40
C ILE A 297 -66.07 -9.41 -12.84
N ALA A 298 -67.33 -9.10 -13.17
CA ALA A 298 -67.86 -9.27 -14.52
C ALA A 298 -67.37 -8.15 -15.44
N ALA A 299 -67.17 -8.48 -16.72
CA ALA A 299 -67.02 -7.52 -17.82
C ALA A 299 -65.91 -6.46 -17.67
N THR A 300 -64.83 -6.78 -16.94
CA THR A 300 -63.63 -5.92 -16.84
C THR A 300 -62.50 -6.50 -17.69
N GLU A 301 -61.98 -5.69 -18.60
CA GLU A 301 -60.74 -6.00 -19.33
C GLU A 301 -59.55 -5.82 -18.37
N VAL A 302 -59.19 -6.90 -17.66
CA VAL A 302 -58.01 -6.88 -16.78
C VAL A 302 -56.75 -7.06 -17.64
N PRO A 303 -55.76 -6.15 -17.58
CA PRO A 303 -54.55 -6.21 -18.40
C PRO A 303 -53.82 -7.55 -18.31
N VAL A 304 -53.19 -7.96 -19.40
CA VAL A 304 -52.35 -9.16 -19.41
C VAL A 304 -51.06 -8.89 -18.66
N VAL A 305 -50.74 -9.75 -17.69
CA VAL A 305 -49.48 -9.72 -16.97
C VAL A 305 -48.47 -10.58 -17.72
N SER A 306 -47.34 -10.00 -18.08
CA SER A 306 -46.23 -10.67 -18.77
C SER A 306 -45.65 -11.84 -17.97
N GLY A 307 -44.97 -12.75 -18.68
CA GLY A 307 -44.20 -13.85 -18.09
C GLY A 307 -42.95 -13.36 -17.32
N PRO A 308 -42.19 -14.28 -16.69
CA PRO A 308 -40.92 -13.94 -16.05
C PRO A 308 -39.96 -13.25 -17.05
N PRO A 309 -39.10 -12.33 -16.62
CA PRO A 309 -38.17 -11.63 -17.49
C PRO A 309 -36.97 -12.54 -17.85
N THR A 310 -37.21 -13.59 -18.65
CA THR A 310 -36.22 -14.63 -19.01
C THR A 310 -34.98 -14.05 -19.68
N VAL A 311 -35.15 -13.07 -20.57
CA VAL A 311 -34.03 -12.40 -21.26
C VAL A 311 -33.09 -11.71 -20.27
N LEU A 312 -33.63 -11.07 -19.23
CA LEU A 312 -32.79 -10.42 -18.20
C LEU A 312 -32.08 -11.46 -17.32
N GLN A 313 -32.73 -12.60 -17.05
CA GLN A 313 -32.10 -13.71 -16.32
C GLN A 313 -30.95 -14.34 -17.12
N GLU A 314 -31.12 -14.52 -18.43
CA GLU A 314 -30.07 -15.00 -19.33
C GLU A 314 -28.89 -14.02 -19.41
N GLN A 315 -29.17 -12.72 -19.53
CA GLN A 315 -28.14 -11.68 -19.50
C GLN A 315 -27.41 -11.63 -18.16
N LEU A 316 -28.10 -11.81 -17.03
CA LEU A 316 -27.47 -11.92 -15.71
C LEU A 316 -26.57 -13.17 -15.61
N ALA A 317 -26.98 -14.30 -16.20
CA ALA A 317 -26.15 -15.49 -16.27
C ALA A 317 -24.89 -15.27 -17.14
N ALA A 318 -25.03 -14.56 -18.27
CA ALA A 318 -23.91 -14.16 -19.11
C ALA A 318 -22.94 -13.21 -18.36
N ALA A 319 -23.45 -12.26 -17.58
CA ALA A 319 -22.63 -11.39 -16.73
C ALA A 319 -21.84 -12.20 -15.68
N ALA A 320 -22.45 -13.21 -15.07
CA ALA A 320 -21.76 -14.12 -14.16
C ALA A 320 -20.64 -14.91 -14.84
N GLU A 321 -20.82 -15.29 -16.11
CA GLU A 321 -19.80 -15.96 -16.92
C GLU A 321 -18.64 -15.02 -17.30
N TYR A 322 -18.94 -13.81 -17.77
CA TYR A 322 -17.90 -12.81 -18.05
C TYR A 322 -17.06 -12.48 -16.82
N ARG A 323 -17.67 -12.44 -15.63
CA ARG A 323 -16.92 -12.31 -14.36
C ARG A 323 -16.00 -13.52 -14.11
N ARG A 324 -16.48 -14.76 -14.35
CA ARG A 324 -15.66 -15.97 -14.18
C ARG A 324 -14.45 -15.98 -15.12
N GLN A 325 -14.63 -15.51 -16.35
CA GLN A 325 -13.59 -15.44 -17.38
C GLN A 325 -12.77 -14.14 -17.35
N ALA A 326 -12.96 -13.27 -16.34
CA ALA A 326 -12.28 -11.98 -16.20
C ALA A 326 -12.42 -11.03 -17.43
N GLN A 327 -13.54 -11.09 -18.16
CA GLN A 327 -13.81 -10.24 -19.33
C GLN A 327 -14.41 -8.88 -18.93
N TRP A 328 -13.62 -8.05 -18.24
CA TRP A 328 -14.08 -6.79 -17.63
C TRP A 328 -14.66 -5.78 -18.63
N HIS A 329 -14.07 -5.68 -19.83
CA HIS A 329 -14.50 -4.77 -20.89
C HIS A 329 -15.93 -5.04 -21.38
N ARG A 330 -16.38 -6.30 -21.31
CA ARG A 330 -17.75 -6.69 -21.64
C ARG A 330 -18.68 -6.65 -20.43
N LEU A 331 -18.13 -6.90 -19.24
CA LEU A 331 -18.91 -6.96 -18.02
C LEU A 331 -19.45 -5.59 -17.60
N SER A 332 -18.61 -4.54 -17.61
CA SER A 332 -19.02 -3.20 -17.16
C SER A 332 -20.26 -2.66 -17.89
N PRO A 333 -20.28 -2.54 -19.23
CA PRO A 333 -21.44 -2.01 -19.94
C PRO A 333 -22.67 -2.91 -19.81
N LEU A 334 -22.46 -4.23 -19.70
CA LEU A 334 -23.56 -5.16 -19.49
C LEU A 334 -24.20 -4.96 -18.11
N LEU A 335 -23.41 -4.81 -17.04
CA LEU A 335 -23.92 -4.58 -15.68
C LEU A 335 -24.68 -3.25 -15.59
N GLU A 336 -24.13 -2.16 -16.13
CA GLU A 336 -24.82 -0.85 -16.17
C GLU A 336 -26.18 -0.96 -16.86
N SER A 337 -26.22 -1.59 -18.04
CA SER A 337 -27.47 -1.77 -18.78
C SER A 337 -28.46 -2.71 -18.08
N LEU A 338 -27.95 -3.67 -17.30
CA LEU A 338 -28.77 -4.61 -16.54
C LEU A 338 -29.37 -3.98 -15.30
N GLU A 339 -28.65 -3.07 -14.64
CA GLU A 339 -29.14 -2.31 -13.48
C GLU A 339 -30.36 -1.49 -13.85
N GLU A 340 -30.26 -0.67 -14.90
CA GLU A 340 -31.38 0.14 -15.40
C GLU A 340 -32.58 -0.74 -15.80
N LYS A 341 -32.36 -1.77 -16.62
CA LYS A 341 -33.44 -2.66 -17.08
C LYS A 341 -34.11 -3.45 -15.96
N ALA A 342 -33.35 -3.85 -14.94
CA ALA A 342 -33.90 -4.60 -13.81
C ALA A 342 -34.77 -3.69 -12.94
N GLU A 343 -34.35 -2.45 -12.70
CA GLU A 343 -35.16 -1.45 -12.00
C GLU A 343 -36.47 -1.15 -12.75
N ASP A 344 -36.40 -0.94 -14.06
CA ASP A 344 -37.57 -0.74 -14.92
C ASP A 344 -38.52 -1.94 -14.89
N GLU A 345 -37.99 -3.16 -14.89
CA GLU A 345 -38.80 -4.38 -14.81
C GLU A 345 -39.53 -4.47 -13.46
N LEU A 346 -38.87 -4.12 -12.36
CA LEU A 346 -39.51 -4.11 -11.04
C LEU A 346 -40.60 -3.04 -10.95
N LEU A 347 -40.37 -1.86 -11.54
CA LEU A 347 -41.38 -0.82 -11.62
C LEU A 347 -42.59 -1.30 -12.43
N ARG A 348 -42.35 -1.85 -13.63
CA ARG A 348 -43.40 -2.40 -14.51
C ARG A 348 -44.18 -3.52 -13.82
N ALA A 349 -43.52 -4.38 -13.06
CA ALA A 349 -44.16 -5.45 -12.30
C ALA A 349 -45.12 -4.89 -11.24
N ARG A 350 -44.70 -3.85 -10.50
CA ARG A 350 -45.54 -3.18 -9.50
C ARG A 350 -46.73 -2.45 -10.11
N GLU A 351 -46.51 -1.77 -11.24
CA GLU A 351 -47.58 -1.13 -12.01
C GLU A 351 -48.59 -2.16 -12.51
N SER A 352 -48.12 -3.31 -13.00
CA SER A 352 -48.97 -4.42 -13.43
C SER A 352 -49.82 -4.96 -12.28
N LEU A 353 -49.23 -5.18 -11.09
CA LEU A 353 -49.98 -5.61 -9.91
C LEU A 353 -51.05 -4.60 -9.51
N THR A 354 -50.71 -3.31 -9.52
CA THR A 354 -51.62 -2.21 -9.19
C THR A 354 -52.78 -2.16 -10.19
N ALA A 355 -52.49 -2.20 -11.49
CA ALA A 355 -53.51 -2.17 -12.55
C ALA A 355 -54.46 -3.37 -12.46
N VAL A 356 -53.93 -4.56 -12.15
CA VAL A 356 -54.73 -5.79 -12.00
C VAL A 356 -55.65 -5.72 -10.77
N THR A 357 -55.17 -5.16 -9.66
CA THR A 357 -55.92 -5.13 -8.39
C THR A 357 -56.88 -3.94 -8.28
N ALA A 358 -56.71 -2.90 -9.11
CA ALA A 358 -57.54 -1.69 -9.10
C ALA A 358 -59.07 -1.96 -9.14
N PRO A 359 -59.60 -2.89 -9.95
CA PRO A 359 -61.02 -3.21 -9.95
C PRO A 359 -61.54 -3.75 -8.60
N LEU A 360 -60.75 -4.56 -7.89
CA LEU A 360 -61.11 -5.04 -6.55
C LEU A 360 -61.07 -3.92 -5.51
N ALA A 361 -60.13 -2.99 -5.65
CA ALA A 361 -60.06 -1.81 -4.80
C ALA A 361 -61.29 -0.92 -4.98
N VAL A 362 -61.71 -0.65 -6.23
CA VAL A 362 -62.95 0.09 -6.54
C VAL A 362 -64.17 -0.61 -5.93
N ARG A 363 -64.26 -1.94 -6.02
CA ARG A 363 -65.33 -2.72 -5.37
C ARG A 363 -65.36 -2.51 -3.86
N ALA A 364 -64.21 -2.54 -3.20
CA ALA A 364 -64.10 -2.34 -1.76
C ALA A 364 -64.48 -0.90 -1.36
N GLU A 365 -64.07 0.09 -2.15
CA GLU A 365 -64.43 1.49 -1.96
C GLU A 365 -65.95 1.71 -2.08
N LEU A 366 -66.58 1.16 -3.13
CA LEU A 366 -68.04 1.27 -3.31
C LEU A 366 -68.83 0.64 -2.16
N ARG A 367 -68.35 -0.49 -1.60
CA ARG A 367 -68.94 -1.09 -0.39
C ARG A 367 -68.83 -0.15 0.80
N GLY A 368 -67.63 0.37 1.08
CA GLY A 368 -67.41 1.32 2.18
C GLY A 368 -68.25 2.59 2.03
N ARG A 369 -68.35 3.13 0.82
CA ARG A 369 -69.21 4.28 0.50
C ARG A 369 -70.68 3.97 0.74
N LEU A 370 -71.18 2.82 0.30
CA LEU A 370 -72.57 2.41 0.53
C LEU A 370 -72.88 2.31 2.03
N ASP A 371 -71.99 1.68 2.79
CA ASP A 371 -72.14 1.51 4.25
C ASP A 371 -72.09 2.85 4.99
N ALA A 372 -71.21 3.78 4.58
CA ALA A 372 -71.13 5.12 5.13
C ALA A 372 -72.42 5.93 4.91
N TYR A 373 -72.99 5.88 3.69
CA TYR A 373 -74.26 6.56 3.40
C TYR A 373 -75.44 5.93 4.15
N LYS A 374 -75.48 4.60 4.30
CA LYS A 374 -76.47 3.93 5.14
C LYS A 374 -76.41 4.41 6.60
N ALA A 375 -75.20 4.50 7.16
CA ALA A 375 -75.02 5.02 8.51
C ALA A 375 -75.50 6.48 8.63
N LYS A 376 -75.24 7.31 7.61
CA LYS A 376 -75.71 8.70 7.55
C LYS A 376 -77.24 8.80 7.52
N VAL A 377 -77.90 8.04 6.64
CA VAL A 377 -79.37 7.98 6.54
C VAL A 377 -79.99 7.54 7.88
N ALA A 378 -79.41 6.52 8.52
CA ALA A 378 -79.90 6.03 9.80
C ALA A 378 -79.79 7.06 10.93
N ARG A 379 -78.69 7.84 10.98
CA ARG A 379 -78.51 8.92 11.97
C ARG A 379 -79.54 10.05 11.84
N HIS A 380 -80.09 10.26 10.65
CA HIS A 380 -81.09 11.29 10.38
C HIS A 380 -82.54 10.77 10.44
N GLY A 381 -82.76 9.52 10.88
CA GLY A 381 -84.10 8.97 11.12
C GLY A 381 -84.84 8.44 9.87
N PHE A 382 -84.22 8.44 8.70
CA PHE A 382 -84.83 7.98 7.44
C PHE A 382 -84.52 6.51 7.11
N ALA A 383 -84.24 5.69 8.13
CA ALA A 383 -83.81 4.30 7.96
C ALA A 383 -84.91 3.39 7.38
N GLU A 384 -86.18 3.74 7.62
CA GLU A 384 -87.35 2.94 7.23
C GLU A 384 -87.99 3.41 5.91
N ASP A 385 -87.39 4.39 5.24
CA ASP A 385 -87.88 4.87 3.94
C ASP A 385 -87.79 3.75 2.89
N THR A 386 -88.95 3.32 2.38
CA THR A 386 -89.09 2.20 1.44
C THR A 386 -88.22 2.37 0.19
N LEU A 387 -88.13 3.60 -0.34
CA LEU A 387 -87.38 3.91 -1.55
C LEU A 387 -85.87 3.79 -1.32
N LEU A 388 -85.38 4.23 -0.15
CA LEU A 388 -83.98 4.09 0.24
C LEU A 388 -83.60 2.64 0.54
N VAL A 389 -84.48 1.89 1.21
CA VAL A 389 -84.28 0.46 1.50
C VAL A 389 -84.17 -0.34 0.19
N GLU A 390 -85.07 -0.13 -0.77
CA GLU A 390 -85.02 -0.81 -2.07
C GLU A 390 -83.75 -0.50 -2.85
N ARG A 391 -83.35 0.77 -2.89
CA ARG A 391 -82.12 1.20 -3.59
C ARG A 391 -80.86 0.68 -2.92
N TYR A 392 -80.82 0.66 -1.58
CA TYR A 392 -79.75 0.07 -0.81
C TYR A 392 -79.64 -1.43 -1.08
N GLU A 393 -80.73 -2.19 -0.98
CA GLU A 393 -80.73 -3.64 -1.21
C GLU A 393 -80.40 -3.99 -2.67
N LYS A 394 -80.76 -3.14 -3.64
CA LYS A 394 -80.32 -3.30 -5.04
C LYS A 394 -78.80 -3.10 -5.17
N ALA A 395 -78.23 -2.04 -4.60
CA ALA A 395 -76.78 -1.79 -4.64
C ALA A 395 -75.99 -2.88 -3.88
N ARG A 396 -76.49 -3.30 -2.71
CA ARG A 396 -75.89 -4.37 -1.89
C ARG A 396 -75.88 -5.71 -2.61
N ARG A 397 -76.98 -6.12 -3.23
CA ARG A 397 -77.02 -7.38 -4.01
C ARG A 397 -75.97 -7.38 -5.12
N MET A 398 -75.82 -6.27 -5.85
CA MET A 398 -74.82 -6.14 -6.92
C MET A 398 -73.38 -6.16 -6.38
N LEU A 399 -73.08 -5.46 -5.27
CA LEU A 399 -71.73 -5.40 -4.72
C LEU A 399 -71.28 -6.68 -4.01
N TRP A 400 -72.21 -7.50 -3.49
CA TRP A 400 -71.90 -8.76 -2.82
C TRP A 400 -72.09 -10.01 -3.70
N SER A 401 -72.57 -9.88 -4.94
CA SER A 401 -72.58 -11.00 -5.89
C SER A 401 -71.19 -11.31 -6.46
N ALA A 402 -71.00 -12.54 -6.93
CA ALA A 402 -69.84 -12.93 -7.71
C ALA A 402 -70.34 -13.70 -8.96
N PRO A 403 -70.03 -13.25 -10.18
CA PRO A 403 -69.25 -12.06 -10.54
C PRO A 403 -70.05 -10.74 -10.36
N CYS A 404 -69.35 -9.64 -10.04
CA CYS A 404 -69.93 -8.30 -9.84
C CYS A 404 -69.70 -7.42 -11.08
N ASP A 405 -70.76 -6.88 -11.69
CA ASP A 405 -70.63 -5.82 -12.69
C ASP A 405 -70.36 -4.49 -11.98
N LEU A 406 -69.10 -4.04 -12.03
CA LEU A 406 -68.66 -2.81 -11.36
C LEU A 406 -69.40 -1.57 -11.86
N ARG A 407 -69.64 -1.44 -13.17
CA ARG A 407 -70.29 -0.25 -13.75
C ARG A 407 -71.74 -0.18 -13.29
N ALA A 408 -72.45 -1.32 -13.32
CA ALA A 408 -73.82 -1.39 -12.83
C ALA A 408 -73.92 -1.15 -11.32
N ALA A 409 -72.97 -1.68 -10.54
CA ALA A 409 -72.91 -1.49 -9.10
C ALA A 409 -72.62 -0.03 -8.72
N GLU A 410 -71.69 0.64 -9.40
CA GLU A 410 -71.39 2.06 -9.19
C GLU A 410 -72.62 2.94 -9.42
N GLN A 411 -73.33 2.72 -10.55
CA GLN A 411 -74.57 3.45 -10.82
C GLN A 411 -75.66 3.18 -9.77
N ALA A 412 -75.73 1.97 -9.22
CA ALA A 412 -76.67 1.65 -8.15
C ALA A 412 -76.33 2.40 -6.84
N VAL A 413 -75.05 2.50 -6.50
CA VAL A 413 -74.58 3.30 -5.36
C VAL A 413 -74.85 4.79 -5.57
N LEU A 414 -74.58 5.33 -6.76
CA LEU A 414 -74.87 6.73 -7.08
C LEU A 414 -76.36 7.07 -6.98
N ARG A 415 -77.24 6.20 -7.48
CA ARG A 415 -78.70 6.36 -7.34
C ARG A 415 -79.15 6.35 -5.88
N TYR A 416 -78.54 5.53 -5.04
CA TYR A 416 -78.80 5.55 -3.60
C TYR A 416 -78.28 6.83 -2.94
N GLN A 417 -77.09 7.31 -3.33
CA GLN A 417 -76.50 8.56 -2.82
C GLN A 417 -77.35 9.78 -3.18
N HIS A 418 -77.82 9.88 -4.43
CA HIS A 418 -78.72 10.97 -4.84
C HIS A 418 -80.04 10.94 -4.07
N ALA A 419 -80.66 9.76 -3.94
CA ALA A 419 -81.89 9.62 -3.16
C ALA A 419 -81.71 10.01 -1.69
N ALA A 420 -80.59 9.61 -1.08
CA ALA A 420 -80.25 10.00 0.28
C ALA A 420 -80.01 11.52 0.39
N ALA A 421 -79.33 12.13 -0.60
CA ALA A 421 -79.06 13.56 -0.62
C ALA A 421 -80.34 14.39 -0.79
N GLU A 422 -81.27 13.97 -1.66
CA GLU A 422 -82.56 14.63 -1.85
C GLU A 422 -83.41 14.63 -0.56
N LEU A 423 -83.46 13.50 0.14
CA LEU A 423 -84.21 13.39 1.41
C LEU A 423 -83.54 14.14 2.56
N LEU A 424 -82.20 14.15 2.62
CA LEU A 424 -81.44 14.89 3.64
C LEU A 424 -81.42 16.41 3.37
N GLY A 425 -81.47 16.83 2.10
CA GLY A 425 -81.50 18.23 1.66
C GLY A 425 -82.91 18.84 1.59
N GLY A 426 -83.95 18.01 1.60
CA GLY A 426 -85.37 18.39 1.51
C GLY A 426 -86.03 18.80 2.84
N GLY A 427 -85.27 19.15 3.87
CA GLY A 427 -85.83 19.74 5.10
C GLY A 427 -86.56 21.07 4.82
N PRO A 428 -87.63 21.41 5.55
CA PRO A 428 -88.54 22.50 5.18
C PRO A 428 -87.82 23.86 5.15
N ARG A 429 -87.97 24.57 4.03
CA ARG A 429 -87.70 26.01 3.90
C ARG A 429 -88.60 26.74 4.90
N VAL A 430 -88.03 27.30 5.96
CA VAL A 430 -88.74 28.20 6.87
C VAL A 430 -89.15 29.46 6.09
N PRO A 431 -90.44 29.82 5.97
CA PRO A 431 -90.85 31.08 5.38
C PRO A 431 -90.90 32.16 6.46
N GLY A 432 -90.08 33.20 6.32
CA GLY A 432 -90.28 34.47 7.02
C GLY A 432 -89.00 35.09 7.62
N GLN A 433 -88.82 36.38 7.32
CA GLN A 433 -87.73 37.30 7.71
C GLN A 433 -86.61 37.37 6.66
N GLY A 434 -86.39 38.45 5.93
CA GLY A 434 -86.91 39.81 6.00
C GLY A 434 -85.85 40.67 5.30
N VAL A 435 -86.26 41.45 4.31
CA VAL A 435 -85.40 42.42 3.62
C VAL A 435 -84.86 43.43 4.65
N PRO A 436 -83.59 43.83 4.54
CA PRO A 436 -83.30 45.26 4.33
C PRO A 436 -82.41 45.39 3.08
N GLU A 437 -82.89 46.04 2.05
CA GLU A 437 -82.75 47.48 1.80
C GLU A 437 -81.29 47.93 1.67
N ASP A 438 -81.08 48.49 0.49
CA ASP A 438 -79.86 48.82 -0.18
C ASP A 438 -79.15 50.03 0.46
N ASP A 439 -77.87 50.13 0.10
CA ASP A 439 -77.17 51.38 -0.15
C ASP A 439 -76.25 52.00 0.94
N ARG A 440 -74.99 52.21 0.49
CA ARG A 440 -73.97 53.18 0.92
C ARG A 440 -73.07 52.89 2.12
N ARG A 441 -71.83 52.46 1.81
CA ARG A 441 -70.60 53.31 1.81
C ARG A 441 -69.34 52.42 1.81
N GLY A 442 -68.46 52.58 0.83
CA GLY A 442 -67.01 52.41 1.06
C GLY A 442 -66.44 53.63 1.80
N PRO A 443 -65.10 53.80 1.93
CA PRO A 443 -63.99 52.92 1.52
C PRO A 443 -62.88 52.77 2.60
N GLY A 444 -61.89 51.91 2.32
CA GLY A 444 -60.48 52.24 2.55
C GLY A 444 -59.77 51.68 3.80
N ALA A 445 -58.51 51.30 3.53
CA ALA A 445 -57.40 50.89 4.41
C ALA A 445 -57.39 49.43 4.87
#